data_AF-A0A947I1V6-F1
#
_entry.id   AF-A0A947I1V6-F1
#
_cell.length_a   1.000
_cell.length_b   1.000
_cell.length_c   1.000
_cell.angle_alpha   90.00
_cell.angle_beta   90.00
_cell.angle_gamma   90.00
#
_symmetry.space_group_name_H-M   'P 1'
#
loop_
_entity.id
_entity.type
_entity.pdbx_description
1 polymer ?
#
loop_
_entity_poly.entity_id
_entity_poly.type
_entity_poly.pdbx_seq_one_letter_code
_entity_poly.pdbx_strand_id
1 'polypeptide(L)' 'DGIIKTAEVHSNEIARDVSETLRKLKAAQYTAANPGQVCPAKWKEGAKTLAPSLDLVGKI' A
#
# COMPACT_ATOMS: atom_id res chain seq x y z
N ASP A 1 8.31 14.99 -1.07
CA ASP A 1 7.15 15.84 -0.69
C ASP A 1 6.92 15.94 0.82
N GLY A 2 7.54 15.09 1.66
CA GLY A 2 7.31 15.14 3.11
C GLY A 2 5.90 14.71 3.54
N ILE A 3 5.12 14.09 2.64
CA ILE A 3 3.74 13.66 2.89
C ILE A 3 3.72 12.29 3.55
N ILE A 4 3.05 12.18 4.69
CA ILE A 4 2.81 10.91 5.39
C ILE A 4 1.90 10.02 4.53
N LYS A 5 2.33 8.79 4.25
CA LYS A 5 1.57 7.82 3.43
C LYS A 5 0.89 6.72 4.24
N THR A 6 1.49 6.34 5.37
CA THR A 6 0.97 5.30 6.26
C THR A 6 1.25 5.69 7.71
N ALA A 7 0.40 5.25 8.62
CA ALA A 7 0.59 5.34 10.06
C ALA A 7 0.14 4.04 10.72
N GLU A 8 0.81 3.67 11.81
CA GLU A 8 0.41 2.54 12.64
C GLU A 8 0.65 2.90 14.11
N VAL A 9 -0.35 2.68 14.95
CA VAL A 9 -0.33 3.03 16.37
C VAL A 9 -0.82 1.80 17.13
N HIS A 10 -0.02 1.36 18.09
CA HIS A 10 -0.27 0.17 18.88
C HIS A 10 -0.16 0.55 20.37
N SER A 11 -0.92 -0.15 21.21
CA SER A 11 -0.74 -0.05 22.67
C SER A 11 0.61 -0.63 23.09
N ASN A 12 1.07 -0.30 24.31
CA ASN A 12 2.41 -0.61 24.79
C ASN A 12 2.72 -2.12 24.80
N GLU A 13 1.71 -2.95 25.01
CA GLU A 13 1.80 -4.42 25.08
C GLU A 13 1.80 -5.10 23.71
N ILE A 14 1.56 -4.36 22.62
CA ILE A 14 1.43 -4.93 21.27
C ILE A 14 2.67 -4.57 20.45
N ALA A 15 3.46 -5.59 20.12
CA ALA A 15 4.61 -5.44 19.24
C ALA A 15 4.17 -5.16 17.79
N ARG A 16 4.97 -4.36 17.09
CA ARG A 16 4.82 -4.08 15.65
C ARG A 16 5.47 -5.19 14.82
N ASP A 17 4.90 -5.43 13.65
CA ASP A 17 5.48 -6.29 12.64
C ASP A 17 6.30 -5.47 11.62
N VAL A 18 7.62 -5.66 11.64
CA VAL A 18 8.55 -4.99 10.72
C VAL A 18 8.31 -5.41 9.28
N SER A 19 7.85 -6.64 9.04
CA SER A 19 7.59 -7.14 7.69
C SER A 19 6.43 -6.38 7.03
N GLU A 20 5.40 -6.03 7.80
CA GLU A 20 4.30 -5.18 7.33
C GLU A 20 4.73 -3.73 7.12
N THR A 21 5.59 -3.20 8.00
CA THR A 21 6.18 -1.86 7.80
C THR A 21 6.95 -1.80 6.48
N LEU A 22 7.79 -2.80 6.20
CA LEU A 22 8.54 -2.89 4.95
C LEU A 22 7.62 -3.06 3.74
N ARG A 23 6.55 -3.85 3.86
CA ARG A 23 5.56 -4.03 2.79
C ARG A 23 4.84 -2.72 2.45
N LYS A 24 4.44 -1.95 3.47
CA LYS A 24 3.83 -0.62 3.31
C LYS A 24 4.80 0.37 2.65
N LEU A 25 6.07 0.36 3.05
CA LEU A 25 7.11 1.22 2.45
C LEU A 25 7.26 0.92 0.95
N LYS A 26 7.37 -0.36 0.57
CA LYS A 26 7.47 -0.76 -0.84
C LYS A 26 6.24 -0.37 -1.66
N ALA A 27 5.04 -0.50 -1.09
CA ALA A 27 3.81 -0.07 -1.76
C ALA A 27 3.77 1.46 -1.96
N ALA A 28 4.23 2.23 -0.98
CA ALA A 28 4.33 3.69 -1.09
C ALA A 28 5.36 4.10 -2.15
N GLN A 29 6.51 3.44 -2.22
CA GLN A 29 7.50 3.65 -3.28
C GLN A 29 6.94 3.30 -4.67
N TYR A 30 6.24 2.17 -4.78
CA TYR A 30 5.66 1.72 -6.04
C TYR A 30 4.62 2.69 -6.58
N THR A 31 3.66 3.11 -5.75
CA THR A 31 2.60 4.06 -6.15
C THR A 31 3.15 5.45 -6.45
N ALA A 32 4.22 5.87 -5.78
CA ALA A 32 4.93 7.11 -6.13
C ALA A 32 5.63 7.02 -7.50
N ALA A 33 6.22 5.87 -7.83
CA ALA A 33 6.89 5.65 -9.12
C ALA A 33 5.92 5.34 -10.28
N ASN A 34 4.69 4.90 -10.00
CA ASN A 34 3.69 4.48 -10.99
C ASN A 34 2.37 5.25 -10.79
N PRO A 35 2.30 6.52 -11.25
CA PRO A 35 1.07 7.32 -11.13
C PRO A 35 -0.13 6.61 -11.78
N GLY A 36 -1.28 6.63 -11.09
CA GLY A 36 -2.50 5.99 -11.58
C GLY A 36 -2.60 4.48 -11.32
N GLN A 37 -1.59 3.86 -10.70
CA GLN A 37 -1.69 2.48 -10.22
C GLN A 37 -1.89 2.43 -8.70
N VAL A 38 -2.62 1.40 -8.25
CA VAL A 38 -2.85 1.12 -6.83
C VAL A 38 -2.46 -0.31 -6.47
N CYS A 39 -1.92 -0.46 -5.26
CA CYS A 39 -1.57 -1.75 -4.67
C CYS A 39 -2.79 -2.33 -3.95
N PRO A 40 -3.37 -3.48 -4.39
CA PRO A 40 -4.52 -4.10 -3.73
C PRO A 40 -4.18 -4.70 -2.35
N ALA A 41 -5.19 -5.25 -1.67
CA ALA A 41 -5.00 -5.92 -0.39
C ALA A 41 -3.90 -7.01 -0.47
N LYS A 42 -3.07 -7.10 0.57
CA LYS A 42 -1.93 -8.04 0.67
C LYS A 42 -0.89 -7.92 -0.45
N TRP A 43 -0.88 -6.83 -1.22
CA TRP A 43 0.09 -6.62 -2.29
C TRP A 43 1.53 -6.66 -1.77
N LYS A 44 2.39 -7.31 -2.57
CA LYS A 44 3.84 -7.41 -2.41
C LYS A 44 4.51 -7.08 -3.75
N GLU A 45 5.78 -6.71 -3.70
CA GLU A 45 6.57 -6.39 -4.88
C GLU A 45 6.51 -7.52 -5.93
N GLY A 46 6.25 -7.15 -7.19
CA GLY A 46 6.02 -8.10 -8.30
C GLY A 46 4.58 -8.62 -8.42
N ALA A 47 3.69 -8.38 -7.46
CA ALA A 47 2.28 -8.75 -7.57
C ALA A 47 1.50 -7.79 -8.47
N LYS A 48 0.38 -8.29 -9.02
CA LYS A 48 -0.52 -7.49 -9.88
C LYS A 48 -1.07 -6.27 -9.14
N THR A 49 -1.13 -5.17 -9.86
CA THR A 49 -1.70 -3.89 -9.42
C THR A 49 -3.02 -3.64 -10.13
N LEU A 50 -3.74 -2.62 -9.69
CA LEU A 50 -4.97 -2.17 -10.34
C LEU A 50 -4.76 -0.76 -10.86
N ALA A 51 -5.31 -0.48 -12.04
CA ALA A 51 -5.45 0.87 -12.55
C ALA A 51 -6.91 1.28 -12.33
N PRO A 52 -7.22 2.24 -11.43
CA PRO A 52 -8.59 2.68 -11.22
C PRO A 52 -9.20 3.19 -12.53
N SER A 53 -10.37 2.66 -12.91
CA SER A 53 -11.13 3.10 -14.08
C SER A 53 -12.63 2.99 -13.81
N LEU A 54 -13.44 3.71 -14.60
CA LEU A 54 -14.91 3.67 -14.49
C LEU A 54 -15.43 2.24 -14.71
N ASP A 55 -14.82 1.51 -15.63
CA ASP A 55 -15.19 0.14 -15.95
C ASP A 55 -14.93 -0.86 -14.82
N LEU A 56 -14.07 -0.51 -13.86
CA LEU A 56 -13.73 -1.34 -12.70
C LEU A 56 -14.65 -1.09 -11.50
N VAL A 57 -15.42 0.01 -11.50
CA VAL A 57 -16.32 0.36 -10.39
C VAL A 57 -17.42 -0.70 -10.25
N GLY A 58 -17.51 -1.34 -9.09
CA GLY A 58 -18.55 -2.33 -8.77
C GLY A 58 -18.32 -3.74 -9.36
N LYS A 59 -17.17 -4.01 -9.98
CA LYS A 59 -16.80 -5.35 -10.52
C LYS A 59 -15.84 -6.14 -9.65
N ILE A 60 -15.21 -5.49 -8.69
CA ILE A 60 -14.27 -6.03 -7.68
C ILE A 60 -14.76 -5.56 -6.32
#